data_AF-A0A0K6GHE8-F1
#
_entry.id   AF-A0A0K6GHE8-F1
#
_cell.length_a   1.000
_cell.length_b   1.000
_cell.length_c   1.000
_cell.angle_alpha   90.00
_cell.angle_beta   90.00
_cell.angle_gamma   90.00
#
_symmetry.space_group_name_H-M   'P 1'
#
loop_
_entity.id
_entity.type
_entity.pdbx_description
1 polymer ?
#
loop_
_entity_poly.entity_id
_entity_poly.type
_entity_poly.pdbx_seq_one_letter_code
_entity_poly.pdbx_strand_id
1 'polypeptide(L)'
;MDPVNSTVLIVAEILKKHGVFDPKRLFGVTTPDVVRASTFITSVAGSPSAAPTYTVPVVGGHSGVTIVPLLSQATPSLPDSTAQLEIDALTKRIQFVGDEVVKAQDGAGSATLSMAYAAAEFTTAVLKGLKGEDVTVPSYVHLTADPEGAKDLISEIGAELQYFSTRAKLGPNGVEKILPLGKLSEYETKLVTEAIPELKVNINKGKEFIEPSKL
;
A
#
# COMPACT_ATOMS: atom_id res chain seq x y z
N MET A 1 11.76 8.73 -2.74
CA MET A 1 11.40 7.41 -2.18
C MET A 1 11.61 6.38 -3.27
N ASP A 2 12.20 5.24 -2.92
CA ASP A 2 12.41 4.13 -3.84
C ASP A 2 11.05 3.57 -4.31
N PRO A 3 10.87 3.27 -5.61
CA PRO A 3 9.58 2.80 -6.11
C PRO A 3 9.36 1.35 -5.67
N VAL A 4 8.71 1.14 -4.52
CA VAL A 4 8.28 -0.19 -4.02
C VAL A 4 7.54 -0.95 -5.13
N ASN A 5 6.73 -0.23 -5.92
CA ASN A 5 5.98 -0.75 -7.07
C ASN A 5 6.86 -1.44 -8.15
N SER A 6 8.17 -1.19 -8.18
CA SER A 6 9.10 -1.84 -9.13
C SER A 6 10.17 -2.66 -8.42
N THR A 7 10.69 -2.19 -7.28
CA THR A 7 11.75 -2.88 -6.53
C THR A 7 11.32 -4.24 -5.99
N VAL A 8 10.07 -4.38 -5.55
CA VAL A 8 9.52 -5.68 -5.13
C VAL A 8 9.59 -6.69 -6.28
N LEU A 9 9.32 -6.26 -7.52
CA LEU A 9 9.40 -7.14 -8.67
C LEU A 9 10.82 -7.51 -9.03
N ILE A 10 11.75 -6.55 -8.96
CA ILE A 10 13.18 -6.80 -9.16
C ILE A 10 13.64 -7.90 -8.19
N VAL A 11 13.29 -7.79 -6.90
CA VAL A 11 13.60 -8.80 -5.89
C VAL A 11 12.94 -10.15 -6.23
N ALA A 12 11.68 -10.15 -6.63
CA ALA A 12 10.98 -11.38 -7.00
C ALA A 12 11.66 -12.10 -8.18
N GLU A 13 12.01 -11.38 -9.23
CA GLU A 13 12.67 -11.97 -10.40
C GLU A 13 14.08 -12.47 -10.07
N ILE A 14 14.81 -11.80 -9.18
CA ILE A 14 16.08 -12.30 -8.64
C ILE A 14 15.85 -13.62 -7.88
N LEU A 15 14.87 -13.68 -6.98
CA LEU A 15 14.55 -14.91 -6.23
C LEU A 15 14.12 -16.04 -7.17
N LYS A 16 13.36 -15.74 -8.24
CA LYS A 16 12.97 -16.72 -9.26
C LYS A 16 14.18 -17.26 -10.02
N LYS A 17 15.13 -16.40 -10.41
CA LYS A 17 16.39 -16.81 -11.05
C LYS A 17 17.21 -17.77 -10.19
N HIS A 18 17.09 -17.67 -8.86
CA HIS A 18 17.76 -18.56 -7.91
C HIS A 18 16.88 -19.75 -7.46
N GLY A 19 15.65 -19.89 -7.97
CA GLY A 19 14.76 -21.00 -7.63
C GLY A 19 14.23 -20.99 -6.19
N VAL A 20 14.30 -19.84 -5.49
CA VAL A 20 13.92 -19.69 -4.07
C VAL A 20 12.76 -18.71 -3.87
N PHE A 21 12.06 -18.34 -4.94
CA PHE A 21 10.92 -17.44 -4.84
C PHE A 21 9.73 -18.10 -4.16
N ASP A 22 9.32 -17.53 -3.03
CA ASP A 22 8.07 -17.83 -2.34
C ASP A 22 7.20 -16.55 -2.32
N PRO A 23 6.06 -16.51 -3.06
CA PRO A 23 5.21 -15.33 -3.11
C PRO A 23 4.61 -14.95 -1.76
N LYS A 24 4.55 -15.88 -0.79
CA LYS A 24 4.03 -15.61 0.57
C LYS A 24 5.03 -14.87 1.44
N ARG A 25 6.32 -14.85 1.07
CA ARG A 25 7.42 -14.33 1.90
C ARG A 25 8.08 -13.08 1.36
N LEU A 26 7.56 -12.52 0.26
CA LEU A 26 8.03 -11.26 -0.30
C LEU A 26 6.99 -10.16 -0.07
N PHE A 27 7.42 -9.08 0.59
CA PHE A 27 6.56 -7.98 0.99
C PHE A 27 7.12 -6.64 0.52
N GLY A 28 6.28 -5.81 -0.11
CA GLY A 28 6.52 -4.38 -0.23
C GLY A 28 5.85 -3.63 0.92
N VAL A 29 6.65 -2.95 1.73
CA VAL A 29 6.17 -2.23 2.91
C VAL A 29 5.41 -0.96 2.48
N THR A 30 4.09 -0.97 2.63
CA THR A 30 3.19 0.17 2.35
C THR A 30 2.58 0.79 3.60
N THR A 31 2.95 0.29 4.78
CA THR A 31 2.56 0.83 6.10
C THR A 31 2.74 2.35 6.26
N PRO A 32 3.79 3.00 5.69
CA PRO A 32 3.92 4.45 5.78
C PRO A 32 2.68 5.19 5.28
N ASP A 33 2.01 4.69 4.24
CA ASP A 33 0.85 5.37 3.66
C ASP A 33 -0.37 5.31 4.58
N VAL A 34 -0.56 4.19 5.28
CA VAL A 34 -1.58 4.08 6.34
C VAL A 34 -1.27 5.03 7.49
N VAL A 35 -0.01 5.10 7.95
CA VAL A 35 0.39 6.04 9.02
C VAL A 35 0.14 7.50 8.60
N ARG A 36 0.46 7.85 7.35
CA ARG A 36 0.20 9.19 6.78
C ARG A 36 -1.28 9.47 6.68
N ALA A 37 -2.08 8.54 6.15
CA ALA A 37 -3.53 8.69 6.03
C ALA A 37 -4.21 8.85 7.39
N SER A 38 -3.85 8.01 8.38
CA SER A 38 -4.29 8.12 9.77
C SER A 38 -3.90 9.45 10.42
N THR A 39 -2.77 10.03 10.03
CA THR A 39 -2.36 11.34 10.53
C THR A 39 -3.17 12.46 9.88
N PHE A 40 -3.29 12.46 8.55
CA PHE A 40 -3.91 13.56 7.82
C PHE A 40 -5.43 13.59 7.88
N ILE A 41 -6.07 12.45 8.08
CA ILE A 41 -7.53 12.43 8.27
C ILE A 41 -7.97 13.29 9.46
N THR A 42 -7.10 13.45 10.47
CA THR A 42 -7.38 14.29 11.64
C THR A 42 -7.46 15.79 11.35
N SER A 43 -6.85 16.28 10.26
CA SER A 43 -6.99 17.69 9.89
C SER A 43 -8.40 18.02 9.41
N VAL A 44 -9.08 17.03 8.80
CA VAL A 44 -10.48 17.14 8.38
C VAL A 44 -11.41 16.86 9.56
N ALA A 45 -11.05 15.93 10.46
CA ALA A 45 -11.82 15.64 11.66
C ALA A 45 -11.72 16.73 12.76
N GLY A 46 -10.85 17.73 12.59
CA GLY A 46 -10.70 18.85 13.54
C GLY A 46 -10.00 18.50 14.86
N SER A 47 -9.32 17.35 14.96
CA SER A 47 -8.64 16.91 16.18
C SER A 47 -7.28 16.25 15.89
N PRO A 48 -6.22 17.04 15.64
CA PRO A 48 -4.90 16.51 15.28
C PRO A 48 -4.29 15.53 16.28
N SER A 49 -4.57 15.69 17.57
CA SER A 49 -4.09 14.78 18.63
C SER A 49 -4.75 13.41 18.61
N ALA A 50 -5.84 13.23 17.86
CA ALA A 50 -6.54 11.95 17.75
C ALA A 50 -5.90 11.00 16.72
N ALA A 51 -4.80 11.36 16.05
CA ALA A 51 -4.20 10.52 15.01
C ALA A 51 -3.95 9.06 15.43
N PRO A 52 -3.50 8.75 16.67
CA PRO A 52 -3.34 7.36 17.11
C PRO A 52 -4.63 6.54 17.19
N THR A 53 -5.80 7.19 17.22
CA THR A 53 -7.10 6.52 17.25
C THR A 53 -7.71 6.33 15.86
N TYR A 54 -7.13 6.95 14.82
CA TYR A 54 -7.62 6.84 13.45
C TYR A 54 -6.88 5.75 12.67
N THR A 55 -7.61 4.97 11.90
CA THR A 55 -7.08 4.03 10.92
C THR A 55 -7.78 4.24 9.59
N VAL A 56 -6.99 4.45 8.53
CA VAL A 56 -7.48 4.53 7.16
C VAL A 56 -6.82 3.42 6.35
N PRO A 57 -7.57 2.44 5.82
CA PRO A 57 -7.01 1.46 4.90
C PRO A 57 -6.47 2.15 3.65
N VAL A 58 -5.28 1.77 3.21
CA VAL A 58 -4.66 2.27 1.97
C VAL A 58 -4.28 1.08 1.09
N VAL A 59 -4.68 1.14 -0.18
CA VAL A 59 -4.54 0.06 -1.15
C VAL A 59 -3.86 0.55 -2.44
N GLY A 60 -3.61 -0.36 -3.40
CA GLY A 60 -2.99 -0.02 -4.68
C GLY A 60 -1.49 -0.27 -4.72
N GLY A 61 -0.69 0.78 -4.65
CA GLY A 61 0.78 0.78 -4.65
C GLY A 61 1.35 1.77 -3.63
N HIS A 62 2.59 2.22 -3.85
CA HIS A 62 3.35 3.11 -2.97
C HIS A 62 3.94 4.33 -3.69
N SER A 63 3.31 4.80 -4.77
CA SER A 63 3.80 5.96 -5.53
C SER A 63 2.67 6.76 -6.14
N GLY A 64 2.59 8.06 -5.83
CA GLY A 64 1.65 8.99 -6.46
C GLY A 64 0.22 8.48 -6.44
N VAL A 65 -0.43 8.49 -7.60
CA VAL A 65 -1.85 8.07 -7.75
C VAL A 65 -2.08 6.59 -7.47
N THR A 66 -1.03 5.76 -7.43
CA THR A 66 -1.19 4.36 -7.05
C THR A 66 -1.50 4.19 -5.55
N ILE A 67 -1.26 5.20 -4.72
CA ILE A 67 -1.65 5.20 -3.31
C ILE A 67 -3.13 5.55 -3.22
N VAL A 68 -3.98 4.58 -2.87
CA VAL A 68 -5.43 4.77 -2.83
C VAL A 68 -5.93 4.68 -1.39
N PRO A 69 -6.14 5.81 -0.68
CA PRO A 69 -6.73 5.80 0.64
C PRO A 69 -8.24 5.54 0.57
N LEU A 70 -8.70 4.53 1.31
CA LEU A 70 -10.11 4.18 1.44
C LEU A 70 -10.74 4.99 2.59
N LEU A 71 -10.93 6.29 2.36
CA LEU A 71 -11.46 7.23 3.35
C LEU A 71 -12.88 6.86 3.82
N SER A 72 -13.69 6.21 2.98
CA SER A 72 -15.02 5.71 3.36
C SER A 72 -14.96 4.58 4.39
N GLN A 73 -13.79 3.93 4.52
CA GLN A 73 -13.52 2.86 5.48
C GLN A 73 -12.70 3.32 6.68
N ALA A 74 -12.55 4.63 6.87
CA ALA A 74 -11.87 5.18 8.02
C ALA A 74 -12.57 4.79 9.34
N THR A 75 -11.76 4.51 10.35
CA THR A 75 -12.23 4.25 11.72
C THR A 75 -11.46 5.15 12.69
N PRO A 76 -12.13 6.07 13.42
CA PRO A 76 -13.52 6.50 13.25
C PRO A 76 -13.83 7.03 11.84
N SER A 77 -15.10 6.97 11.45
CA SER A 77 -15.57 7.51 10.17
C SER A 77 -15.45 9.04 10.14
N LEU A 78 -15.26 9.58 8.94
CA LEU A 78 -15.32 11.03 8.71
C LEU A 78 -16.74 11.56 8.99
N PRO A 79 -16.89 12.84 9.38
CA PRO A 79 -18.21 13.46 9.49
C PRO A 79 -18.94 13.41 8.14
N ASP A 80 -20.24 13.09 8.15
CA ASP A 80 -21.07 13.06 6.93
C ASP A 80 -21.11 14.42 6.21
N SER A 81 -20.80 15.51 6.92
CA SER A 81 -20.71 16.87 6.39
C SER A 81 -19.41 17.18 5.64
N THR A 82 -18.46 16.23 5.58
CA THR A 82 -17.17 16.43 4.90
C THR A 82 -17.40 16.70 3.41
N ALA A 83 -16.91 17.82 2.91
CA ALA A 83 -17.12 18.21 1.52
C ALA A 83 -16.23 17.39 0.56
N GLN A 84 -16.70 17.13 -0.66
CA GLN A 84 -15.90 16.41 -1.67
C GLN A 84 -14.54 17.09 -1.94
N LEU A 85 -14.48 18.43 -1.90
CA LEU A 85 -13.23 19.17 -2.04
C LEU A 85 -12.21 18.86 -0.93
N GLU A 86 -12.68 18.59 0.30
CA GLU A 86 -11.82 18.20 1.42
C GLU A 86 -11.32 16.77 1.25
N ILE A 87 -12.19 15.86 0.77
CA ILE A 87 -11.83 14.47 0.42
C ILE A 87 -10.77 14.46 -0.68
N ASP A 88 -10.93 15.28 -1.72
CA ASP A 88 -9.98 15.40 -2.83
C ASP A 88 -8.63 15.95 -2.37
N ALA A 89 -8.64 17.02 -1.56
CA ALA A 89 -7.43 17.61 -1.01
C ALA A 89 -6.69 16.64 -0.09
N LEU A 90 -7.41 15.92 0.78
CA LEU A 90 -6.85 14.92 1.67
C LEU A 90 -6.23 13.75 0.89
N THR A 91 -6.96 13.22 -0.10
CA THR A 91 -6.48 12.13 -0.96
C THR A 91 -5.19 12.52 -1.66
N LYS A 92 -5.17 13.70 -2.30
CA LYS A 92 -3.98 14.21 -2.99
C LYS A 92 -2.81 14.40 -2.04
N ARG A 93 -3.05 14.93 -0.83
CA ARG A 93 -2.00 15.07 0.19
C ARG A 93 -1.42 13.72 0.59
N ILE A 94 -2.26 12.70 0.78
CA ILE A 94 -1.80 11.34 1.10
C ILE A 94 -0.93 10.76 -0.04
N GLN A 95 -1.35 10.94 -1.30
CA GLN A 95 -0.64 10.45 -2.48
C GLN A 95 0.74 11.09 -2.69
N PHE A 96 0.88 12.38 -2.35
CA PHE A 96 2.06 13.18 -2.70
C PHE A 96 2.83 13.75 -1.51
N VAL A 97 2.55 13.31 -0.28
CA VAL A 97 3.28 13.76 0.93
C VAL A 97 4.79 13.49 0.84
N GLY A 98 5.22 12.45 0.11
CA GLY A 98 6.64 12.22 -0.14
C GLY A 98 7.33 13.44 -0.74
N ASP A 99 6.66 14.12 -1.67
CA ASP A 99 7.16 15.32 -2.33
C ASP A 99 7.10 16.54 -1.40
N GLU A 100 6.07 16.62 -0.54
CA GLU A 100 5.98 17.66 0.50
C GLU A 100 7.16 17.57 1.47
N VAL A 101 7.55 16.37 1.90
CA VAL A 101 8.68 16.16 2.81
C VAL A 101 10.01 16.52 2.14
N VAL A 102 10.23 16.10 0.89
CA VAL A 102 11.46 16.44 0.15
C VAL A 102 11.59 17.95 -0.01
N LYS A 103 10.49 18.64 -0.33
CA LYS A 103 10.46 20.10 -0.39
C LYS A 103 10.73 20.75 0.97
N ALA A 104 10.12 20.26 2.04
CA ALA A 104 10.32 20.78 3.39
C ALA A 104 11.73 20.56 3.94
N GLN A 105 12.46 19.59 3.39
CA GLN A 105 13.86 19.33 3.73
C GLN A 105 14.85 20.00 2.76
N ASP A 106 14.42 20.94 1.91
CA ASP A 106 15.25 21.60 0.89
C ASP A 106 16.04 20.61 0.01
N GLY A 107 15.46 19.43 -0.25
CA GLY A 107 16.11 18.36 -1.01
C GLY A 107 17.19 17.58 -0.25
N ALA A 108 17.40 17.84 1.04
CA ALA A 108 18.39 17.14 1.87
C ALA A 108 18.01 15.69 2.23
N GLY A 109 16.85 15.22 1.78
CA GLY A 109 16.39 13.85 2.00
C GLY A 109 14.89 13.68 1.83
N SER A 110 14.41 12.47 2.09
CA SER A 110 12.99 12.15 2.23
C SER A 110 12.67 11.73 3.67
N ALA A 111 11.40 11.39 3.93
CA ALA A 111 10.93 10.92 5.23
C ALA A 111 11.82 9.79 5.83
N THR A 112 12.48 10.07 6.95
CA THR A 112 13.37 9.12 7.66
C THR A 112 12.70 8.53 8.90
N LEU A 113 12.37 9.35 9.91
CA LEU A 113 11.80 8.89 11.18
C LEU A 113 10.44 8.21 11.03
N SER A 114 9.54 8.78 10.21
CA SER A 114 8.23 8.19 9.96
C SER A 114 8.32 6.89 9.16
N MET A 115 9.30 6.78 8.26
CA MET A 115 9.57 5.52 7.56
C MET A 115 10.11 4.45 8.53
N ALA A 116 11.03 4.82 9.41
CA ALA A 116 11.57 3.91 10.43
C ALA A 116 10.48 3.39 11.37
N TYR A 117 9.58 4.27 11.82
CA TYR A 117 8.41 3.89 12.62
C TYR A 117 7.52 2.89 11.86
N ALA A 118 7.14 3.20 10.62
CA ALA A 118 6.28 2.33 9.83
C ALA A 118 6.94 0.97 9.52
N ALA A 119 8.25 0.94 9.29
CA ALA A 119 9.01 -0.30 9.10
C ALA A 119 9.06 -1.14 10.38
N ALA A 120 9.19 -0.51 11.55
CA ALA A 120 9.16 -1.19 12.85
C ALA A 120 7.78 -1.78 13.14
N GLU A 121 6.69 -1.05 12.85
CA GLU A 121 5.32 -1.54 12.96
C GLU A 121 5.08 -2.75 12.05
N PHE A 122 5.48 -2.66 10.78
CA PHE A 122 5.35 -3.75 9.82
C PHE A 122 6.14 -5.00 10.27
N THR A 123 7.39 -4.80 10.69
CA THR A 123 8.25 -5.90 11.16
C THR A 123 7.68 -6.56 12.42
N THR A 124 7.16 -5.77 13.35
CA THR A 124 6.47 -6.27 14.54
C THR A 124 5.28 -7.14 14.16
N ALA A 125 4.50 -6.73 13.18
CA ALA A 125 3.38 -7.52 12.68
C ALA A 125 3.83 -8.82 12.00
N VAL A 126 4.92 -8.81 11.23
CA VAL A 126 5.52 -10.04 10.69
C VAL A 126 5.92 -11.00 11.82
N LEU A 127 6.56 -10.50 12.88
CA LEU A 127 6.94 -11.31 14.05
C LEU A 127 5.72 -11.90 14.77
N LYS A 128 4.62 -11.16 14.90
CA LYS A 128 3.35 -11.66 15.44
C LYS A 128 2.77 -12.77 14.57
N GLY A 129 2.74 -12.57 13.25
CA GLY A 129 2.28 -13.58 12.30
C GLY A 129 3.11 -14.87 12.40
N LEU A 130 4.44 -14.75 12.50
CA LEU A 130 5.33 -15.89 12.69
C LEU A 130 5.07 -16.68 13.99
N LYS A 131 4.57 -16.01 15.03
CA LYS A 131 4.15 -16.65 16.29
C LYS A 131 2.74 -17.28 16.22
N GLY A 132 2.04 -17.14 15.11
CA GLY A 132 0.65 -17.59 14.95
C GLY A 132 -0.39 -16.68 15.59
N GLU A 133 -0.03 -15.43 15.91
CA GLU A 133 -0.99 -14.43 16.38
C GLU A 133 -1.86 -13.94 15.22
N ASP A 134 -3.11 -13.56 15.51
CA ASP A 134 -4.01 -12.98 14.50
C ASP A 134 -3.57 -11.54 14.18
N VAL A 135 -2.95 -11.36 13.00
CA VAL A 135 -2.44 -10.06 12.57
C VAL A 135 -2.69 -9.84 11.08
N THR A 136 -3.11 -8.63 10.76
CA THR A 136 -3.37 -8.18 9.39
C THR A 136 -2.60 -6.90 9.14
N VAL A 137 -1.93 -6.79 8.00
CA VAL A 137 -1.14 -5.62 7.62
C VAL A 137 -1.43 -5.15 6.20
N PRO A 138 -1.31 -3.85 5.90
CA PRO A 138 -1.19 -3.38 4.52
C PRO A 138 0.17 -3.82 3.96
N SER A 139 0.18 -4.46 2.80
CA SER A 139 1.42 -4.80 2.10
C SER A 139 1.19 -4.93 0.61
N TYR A 140 2.16 -4.47 -0.18
CA TYR A 140 2.24 -4.77 -1.61
C TYR A 140 2.76 -6.20 -1.77
N VAL A 141 1.88 -7.12 -2.19
CA VAL A 141 2.17 -8.56 -2.22
C VAL A 141 1.95 -9.15 -3.60
N HIS A 142 2.59 -10.28 -3.89
CA HIS A 142 2.30 -11.04 -5.10
C HIS A 142 0.93 -11.73 -4.96
N LEU A 143 0.01 -11.52 -5.90
CA LEU A 143 -1.37 -12.01 -5.76
C LEU A 143 -1.47 -13.54 -5.72
N THR A 144 -0.53 -14.27 -6.31
CA THR A 144 -0.47 -15.74 -6.19
C THR A 144 -0.05 -16.24 -4.80
N ALA A 145 0.24 -15.36 -3.84
CA ALA A 145 0.46 -15.76 -2.44
C ALA A 145 -0.81 -16.39 -1.83
N ASP A 146 -1.98 -15.92 -2.26
CA ASP A 146 -3.28 -16.50 -1.94
C ASP A 146 -4.18 -16.44 -3.19
N PRO A 147 -4.13 -17.48 -4.05
CA PRO A 147 -4.90 -17.50 -5.28
C PRO A 147 -6.42 -17.43 -5.10
N GLU A 148 -6.96 -17.82 -3.94
CA GLU A 148 -8.38 -17.73 -3.67
C GLU A 148 -8.76 -16.29 -3.28
N GLY A 149 -8.09 -15.69 -2.30
CA GLY A 149 -8.31 -14.29 -1.93
C GLY A 149 -8.02 -13.30 -3.06
N ALA A 150 -7.06 -13.62 -3.94
CA ALA A 150 -6.76 -12.83 -5.11
C ALA A 150 -7.88 -12.81 -6.15
N LYS A 151 -8.72 -13.84 -6.26
CA LYS A 151 -9.84 -13.84 -7.23
C LYS A 151 -10.84 -12.75 -6.89
N ASP A 152 -11.26 -12.67 -5.62
CA ASP A 152 -12.18 -11.65 -5.15
C ASP A 152 -11.58 -10.25 -5.35
N LEU A 153 -10.30 -10.09 -4.98
CA LEU A 153 -9.57 -8.84 -5.15
C LEU A 153 -9.48 -8.40 -6.63
N ILE A 154 -9.14 -9.32 -7.54
CA ILE A 154 -9.04 -9.03 -8.98
C ILE A 154 -10.41 -8.62 -9.54
N SER A 155 -11.48 -9.28 -9.08
CA SER A 155 -12.84 -8.92 -9.47
C SER A 155 -13.21 -7.51 -9.01
N GLU A 156 -12.84 -7.11 -7.79
CA GLU A 156 -13.09 -5.77 -7.25
C GLU A 156 -12.23 -4.68 -7.92
N ILE A 157 -10.98 -5.00 -8.25
CA ILE A 157 -10.08 -4.09 -8.99
C ILE A 157 -10.52 -3.93 -10.45
N GLY A 158 -11.14 -4.96 -11.04
CA GLY A 158 -11.53 -4.98 -12.45
C GLY A 158 -10.35 -5.12 -13.42
N ALA A 159 -9.18 -5.55 -12.94
CA ALA A 159 -8.02 -5.79 -13.79
C ALA A 159 -7.09 -6.87 -13.23
N GLU A 160 -6.52 -7.67 -14.13
CA GLU A 160 -5.46 -8.61 -13.78
C GLU A 160 -4.14 -7.87 -13.51
N LEU A 161 -3.61 -8.06 -12.29
CA LEU A 161 -2.34 -7.54 -11.83
C LEU A 161 -1.56 -8.66 -11.14
N GLN A 162 -0.22 -8.58 -11.18
CA GLN A 162 0.63 -9.55 -10.48
C GLN A 162 0.85 -9.18 -9.01
N TYR A 163 0.82 -7.87 -8.74
CA TYR A 163 1.06 -7.31 -7.42
C TYR A 163 0.05 -6.21 -7.14
N PHE A 164 -0.37 -6.12 -5.89
CA PHE A 164 -1.25 -5.07 -5.39
C PHE A 164 -1.08 -4.92 -3.88
N SER A 165 -1.22 -3.70 -3.38
CA SER A 165 -1.25 -3.41 -1.95
C SER A 165 -2.66 -3.57 -1.43
N THR A 166 -2.84 -4.49 -0.50
CA THR A 166 -4.10 -4.68 0.22
C THR A 166 -3.79 -5.17 1.64
N ARG A 167 -4.82 -5.35 2.46
CA ARG A 167 -4.69 -5.98 3.76
C ARG A 167 -4.43 -7.48 3.57
N ALA A 168 -3.33 -7.96 4.14
CA ALA A 168 -2.96 -9.36 4.15
C ALA A 168 -2.92 -9.87 5.58
N LYS A 169 -3.59 -10.99 5.85
CA LYS A 169 -3.42 -11.73 7.10
C LYS A 169 -2.09 -12.48 7.03
N LEU A 170 -1.27 -12.32 8.06
CA LEU A 170 0.00 -13.00 8.18
C LEU A 170 -0.12 -14.19 9.14
N GLY A 171 0.72 -15.18 8.91
CA GLY A 171 0.91 -16.32 9.82
C GLY A 171 2.30 -16.95 9.68
N PRO A 172 2.51 -18.17 10.21
CA PRO A 172 3.82 -18.81 10.27
C PRO A 172 4.51 -19.00 8.91
N ASN A 173 3.73 -18.99 7.82
CA ASN A 173 4.21 -19.18 6.45
C ASN A 173 4.21 -17.89 5.60
N GLY A 174 4.10 -16.72 6.23
CA GLY A 174 4.00 -15.43 5.53
C GLY A 174 2.54 -15.05 5.27
N VAL A 175 2.21 -14.61 4.06
CA VAL A 175 0.81 -14.30 3.67
C VAL A 175 -0.04 -15.57 3.74
N GLU A 176 -1.04 -15.57 4.62
CA GLU A 176 -2.03 -16.65 4.73
C GLU A 176 -3.33 -16.34 4.01
N LYS A 177 -3.74 -15.07 4.01
CA LYS A 177 -4.95 -14.64 3.33
C LYS A 177 -4.81 -13.23 2.78
N ILE A 178 -5.14 -13.05 1.51
CA ILE A 178 -5.34 -11.75 0.90
C ILE A 178 -6.80 -11.34 1.16
N LEU A 179 -7.00 -10.19 1.80
CA LEU A 179 -8.34 -9.69 2.09
C LEU A 179 -8.87 -8.85 0.92
N PRO A 180 -10.20 -8.91 0.67
CA PRO A 180 -10.84 -8.04 -0.31
C PRO A 180 -10.73 -6.56 0.08
N LEU A 181 -10.90 -5.67 -0.90
CA LEU A 181 -11.06 -4.23 -0.69
C LEU A 181 -12.33 -3.95 0.11
N GLY A 182 -13.37 -4.75 -0.10
CA GLY A 182 -14.68 -4.55 0.49
C GLY A 182 -15.45 -3.44 -0.21
N LYS A 183 -16.39 -2.80 0.50
CA LYS A 183 -17.25 -1.78 -0.09
C LYS A 183 -16.43 -0.52 -0.41
N LEU A 184 -16.41 -0.14 -1.68
CA LEU A 184 -15.83 1.10 -2.17
C LEU A 184 -16.93 2.12 -2.47
N SER A 185 -16.63 3.41 -2.26
CA SER A 185 -17.39 4.51 -2.84
C SER A 185 -17.13 4.63 -4.35
N GLU A 186 -17.99 5.35 -5.06
CA GLU A 186 -17.76 5.66 -6.49
C GLU A 186 -16.42 6.40 -6.70
N TYR A 187 -16.09 7.31 -5.77
CA TYR A 187 -14.83 8.04 -5.77
C TYR A 187 -13.62 7.12 -5.64
N GLU A 188 -13.61 6.23 -4.64
CA GLU A 188 -12.51 5.28 -4.43
C GLU A 188 -12.41 4.27 -5.58
N THR A 189 -13.53 3.85 -6.16
CA THR A 189 -13.55 2.96 -7.34
C THR A 189 -12.85 3.63 -8.53
N LYS A 190 -13.10 4.93 -8.72
CA LYS A 190 -12.40 5.72 -9.74
C LYS A 190 -10.90 5.80 -9.46
N LEU A 191 -10.49 6.05 -8.21
CA LEU A 191 -9.06 6.08 -7.83
C LEU A 191 -8.36 4.73 -8.08
N VAL A 192 -9.00 3.61 -7.72
CA VAL A 192 -8.47 2.27 -8.03
C VAL A 192 -8.30 2.10 -9.53
N THR A 193 -9.30 2.52 -10.32
CA THR A 193 -9.25 2.45 -11.79
C THR A 193 -8.08 3.27 -12.36
N GLU A 194 -7.87 4.48 -11.84
CA GLU A 194 -6.78 5.38 -12.26
C GLU A 194 -5.39 4.88 -11.84
N ALA A 195 -5.29 4.13 -10.74
CA ALA A 195 -4.03 3.52 -10.29
C ALA A 195 -3.54 2.38 -11.20
N ILE A 196 -4.46 1.64 -11.85
CA ILE A 196 -4.15 0.42 -12.59
C ILE A 196 -3.15 0.65 -13.74
N PRO A 197 -3.31 1.64 -14.63
CA PRO A 197 -2.35 1.88 -15.72
C PRO A 197 -0.94 2.13 -15.20
N GLU A 198 -0.79 2.93 -14.14
CA GLU A 198 0.52 3.24 -13.57
C GLU A 198 1.14 2.02 -12.86
N LEU A 199 0.33 1.22 -12.16
CA LEU A 199 0.78 -0.04 -11.58
C LEU A 199 1.30 -0.99 -12.67
N LYS A 200 0.60 -1.12 -13.80
CA LYS A 200 1.06 -1.96 -14.93
C LYS A 200 2.40 -1.47 -15.49
N VAL A 201 2.57 -0.15 -15.64
CA VAL A 201 3.85 0.44 -16.09
C VAL A 201 4.97 0.12 -15.11
N ASN A 202 4.74 0.31 -13.80
CA ASN A 202 5.74 0.04 -12.76
C ASN A 202 6.11 -1.44 -12.68
N ILE A 203 5.12 -2.32 -12.86
CA ILE A 203 5.30 -3.77 -12.91
C ILE A 203 6.16 -4.17 -14.10
N ASN A 204 5.88 -3.64 -15.29
CA ASN A 204 6.64 -3.96 -16.49
C ASN A 204 8.09 -3.45 -16.41
N LYS A 205 8.30 -2.22 -15.93
CA LYS A 205 9.64 -1.67 -15.69
C LYS A 205 10.48 -2.56 -14.76
N GLY A 206 9.88 -3.10 -13.70
CA GLY A 206 10.57 -3.99 -12.76
C GLY A 206 11.03 -5.29 -13.43
N LYS A 207 10.24 -5.85 -14.35
CA LYS A 207 10.61 -7.04 -15.13
C LYS A 207 11.72 -6.74 -16.13
N GLU A 208 11.57 -5.67 -16.90
CA GLU A 208 12.53 -5.24 -17.93
C GLU A 208 13.91 -4.98 -17.35
N PHE A 209 14.00 -4.47 -16.11
CA PHE A 209 15.28 -4.23 -15.43
C PHE A 209 16.11 -5.52 -15.22
N ILE A 210 15.45 -6.68 -15.09
CA ILE A 210 16.11 -7.96 -14.82
C ILE A 210 16.36 -8.77 -16.10
N GLU A 211 15.71 -8.43 -17.22
CA GLU A 211 16.03 -9.00 -18.53
C GLU A 211 17.44 -8.54 -18.95
N PRO A 212 18.31 -9.43 -19.45
CA PRO A 212 19.62 -9.01 -19.95
C PRO A 212 19.41 -7.99 -21.08
N SER A 213 20.18 -6.89 -21.03
CA SER A 213 20.18 -5.88 -22.08
C SER A 213 20.37 -6.60 -23.43
N LYS A 214 19.45 -6.39 -24.37
CA LYS A 214 19.60 -6.88 -25.76
C LYS A 214 20.79 -6.13 -26.37
N LEU A 215 21.99 -6.66 -26.19
CA LEU A 215 23.21 -6.28 -26.90
C LEU A 215 23.31 -7.09 -28.20
#